data_AF-A0A7J7DEW4-F1
#
_entry.id   AF-A0A7J7DEW4-F1
#
_cell.length_a   1.000
_cell.length_b   1.000
_cell.length_c   1.000
_cell.angle_alpha   90.00
_cell.angle_beta   90.00
_cell.angle_gamma   90.00
#
_symmetry.space_group_name_H-M   'P 1'
#
loop_
_entity.id
_entity.type
_entity.pdbx_description
1 polymer ?
#
loop_
_entity_poly.entity_id
_entity_poly.type
_entity_poly.pdbx_seq_one_letter_code
_entity_poly.pdbx_strand_id
1 'polypeptide(L)'
;MDSSCSSATNFDQGGGTTISTVHPDIIQTHILTRLDGPTLASAACVSSQLHALSTQDKLWRHICSSTWPSVDDPRVSNLISAFPAGHRSFYNDSFTILDHNQQLLKRNPESLVPTSKLVSAVDIFYKEKLIFSRVQEMETVSGWFLCSPFRVDLLDPKETVSTPVTKVGENEAWLKHMEDNLKLSWIVIDPTRRRAANISTGKPVFVQRHWLTGEVQVRFGSIMVGEGRRGSETEFVDCGVVVTWGGKEGGELHVSEVSMVVEDMEGRNLNGRDSLVILQDALDAGKRRKVRSGKEGKERYEEYVERKRERNGGKQRRERALDMACIATGVTVFLSFWTFILFR
;
A
#
# COMPACT_ATOMS: atom_id res chain seq x y z
N MET A 1 -34.69 -47.68 62.38
CA MET A 1 -33.28 -47.94 62.73
C MET A 1 -32.54 -48.13 61.42
N ASP A 2 -31.77 -47.22 60.85
CA ASP A 2 -31.36 -45.84 61.14
C ASP A 2 -31.02 -45.24 59.77
N SER A 3 -31.59 -44.10 59.38
CA SER A 3 -31.08 -42.75 59.64
C SER A 3 -29.95 -42.33 58.68
N SER A 4 -30.35 -41.50 57.71
CA SER A 4 -29.68 -40.28 57.20
C SER A 4 -28.18 -40.29 56.86
N CYS A 5 -27.83 -39.81 55.66
CA CYS A 5 -27.39 -38.41 55.52
C CYS A 5 -27.36 -37.96 54.06
N SER A 6 -28.09 -36.88 53.80
CA SER A 6 -28.05 -36.08 52.58
C SER A 6 -26.67 -35.45 52.40
N SER A 7 -26.22 -35.34 51.16
CA SER A 7 -25.32 -34.27 50.74
C SER A 7 -25.80 -33.78 49.39
N ALA A 8 -26.79 -32.89 49.44
CA ALA A 8 -27.15 -32.04 48.33
C ALA A 8 -25.95 -31.11 48.09
N THR A 9 -25.13 -31.44 47.11
CA THR A 9 -24.29 -30.44 46.46
C THR A 9 -25.20 -29.64 45.54
N ASN A 10 -25.81 -28.60 46.11
CA ASN A 10 -26.30 -27.47 45.32
C ASN A 10 -25.10 -26.89 44.58
N PHE A 11 -24.86 -27.36 43.36
CA PHE A 11 -24.27 -26.49 42.36
C PHE A 11 -25.28 -25.37 42.17
N ASP A 12 -25.00 -24.23 42.78
CA ASP A 12 -25.51 -22.95 42.30
C ASP A 12 -25.05 -22.82 40.84
N GLN A 13 -25.85 -23.37 39.92
CA GLN A 13 -25.93 -22.87 38.56
C GLN A 13 -26.47 -21.46 38.68
N GLY A 14 -25.57 -20.50 38.88
CA GLY A 14 -25.84 -19.12 38.53
C GLY A 14 -26.41 -19.15 37.13
N GLY A 15 -27.70 -18.77 37.01
CA GLY A 15 -28.48 -18.77 35.77
C GLY A 15 -27.92 -17.77 34.77
N GLY A 16 -26.73 -18.06 34.26
CA GLY A 16 -26.07 -17.31 33.20
C GLY A 16 -26.82 -17.58 31.91
N THR A 17 -27.63 -16.63 31.48
CA THR A 17 -28.16 -16.61 30.12
C THR A 17 -26.96 -16.59 29.17
N THR A 18 -26.85 -17.62 28.34
CA THR A 18 -25.76 -17.72 27.36
C THR A 18 -26.12 -16.88 26.13
N ILE A 19 -25.12 -16.36 25.40
CA ILE A 19 -25.38 -15.59 24.18
C ILE A 19 -26.21 -16.37 23.15
N SER A 20 -26.14 -17.71 23.20
CA SER A 20 -26.91 -18.64 22.38
C SER A 20 -28.43 -18.56 22.62
N THR A 21 -28.89 -18.02 23.76
CA THR A 21 -30.32 -17.82 24.05
C THR A 21 -30.89 -16.55 23.41
N VAL A 22 -30.03 -15.65 22.91
CA VAL A 22 -30.47 -14.45 22.20
C VAL A 22 -30.86 -14.82 20.78
N HIS A 23 -31.97 -14.26 20.27
CA HIS A 23 -32.43 -14.55 18.92
C HIS A 23 -31.37 -14.16 17.87
N PRO A 24 -31.08 -15.01 16.87
CA PRO A 24 -30.05 -14.75 15.85
C PRO A 24 -30.20 -13.38 15.17
N ASP A 25 -31.42 -12.93 14.89
CA ASP A 25 -31.67 -11.62 14.27
C ASP A 25 -31.22 -10.45 15.13
N ILE A 26 -31.34 -10.56 16.46
CA ILE A 26 -30.88 -9.50 17.38
C ILE A 26 -29.35 -9.47 17.36
N ILE A 27 -28.71 -10.63 17.43
CA ILE A 27 -27.26 -10.75 17.33
C ILE A 27 -26.78 -10.14 16.00
N GLN A 28 -27.41 -10.53 14.90
CA GLN A 28 -27.02 -10.13 13.57
C GLN A 28 -27.24 -8.62 13.31
N THR A 29 -28.40 -8.06 13.65
CA THR A 29 -28.78 -6.70 13.25
C THR A 29 -28.37 -5.62 14.25
N HIS A 30 -28.22 -5.96 15.54
CA HIS A 30 -27.93 -4.98 16.60
C HIS A 30 -26.56 -5.16 17.26
N ILE A 31 -25.99 -6.36 17.25
CA ILE A 31 -24.69 -6.64 17.88
C ILE A 31 -23.58 -6.66 16.83
N LEU A 32 -23.65 -7.56 15.85
CA LEU A 32 -22.57 -7.78 14.87
C LEU A 32 -22.36 -6.59 13.93
N THR A 33 -23.41 -5.82 13.63
CA THR A 33 -23.33 -4.58 12.82
C THR A 33 -22.50 -3.47 13.46
N ARG A 34 -22.22 -3.55 14.76
CA ARG A 34 -21.43 -2.56 15.50
C ARG A 34 -19.95 -2.93 15.65
N LEU A 35 -19.57 -4.13 15.20
CA LEU A 35 -18.19 -4.63 15.32
C LEU A 35 -17.37 -4.20 14.11
N ASP A 36 -16.10 -3.86 14.34
CA ASP A 36 -15.13 -3.67 13.27
C ASP A 36 -14.68 -5.03 12.69
N GLY A 37 -14.04 -5.02 11.53
CA GLY A 37 -13.62 -6.25 10.83
C GLY A 37 -12.83 -7.23 11.70
N PRO A 38 -11.78 -6.80 12.44
CA PRO A 38 -11.03 -7.66 13.33
C PRO A 38 -11.85 -8.24 14.48
N THR A 39 -12.72 -7.45 15.12
CA THR A 39 -13.57 -7.94 16.21
C THR A 39 -14.63 -8.90 15.68
N LEU A 40 -15.19 -8.65 14.50
CA LEU A 40 -16.13 -9.55 13.84
C LEU A 40 -15.48 -10.90 13.48
N ALA A 41 -14.24 -10.87 12.96
CA ALA A 41 -13.46 -12.08 12.70
C ALA A 41 -13.17 -12.86 13.99
N SER A 42 -12.84 -12.17 15.08
CA SER A 42 -12.62 -12.79 16.39
C SER A 42 -13.90 -13.45 16.93
N ALA A 43 -15.04 -12.75 16.85
CA ALA A 43 -16.34 -13.29 17.24
C ALA A 43 -16.71 -14.56 16.45
N ALA A 44 -16.37 -14.60 15.15
CA ALA A 44 -16.59 -15.76 14.29
C ALA A 44 -15.81 -17.02 14.71
N CYS A 45 -14.80 -16.90 15.58
CA CYS A 45 -14.01 -18.03 16.08
C CYS A 45 -14.55 -18.62 17.39
N VAL A 46 -15.53 -17.97 18.03
CA VAL A 46 -16.01 -18.36 19.37
C VAL A 46 -16.96 -19.55 19.32
N SER A 47 -17.84 -19.64 18.33
CA SER A 47 -18.80 -20.73 18.17
C SER A 47 -19.25 -20.89 16.72
N SER A 48 -19.83 -22.04 16.37
CA SER A 48 -20.39 -22.27 15.03
C SER A 48 -21.55 -21.31 14.69
N GLN A 49 -22.37 -20.95 15.68
CA GLN A 49 -23.45 -19.99 15.51
C GLN A 49 -22.92 -18.59 15.18
N LEU A 50 -21.95 -18.10 15.96
CA LEU A 50 -21.33 -16.79 15.70
C LEU A 50 -20.52 -16.81 14.40
N HIS A 51 -19.88 -17.93 14.07
CA HIS A 51 -19.24 -18.11 12.77
C HIS A 51 -20.23 -17.89 11.63
N ALA A 52 -21.35 -18.63 11.61
CA ALA A 52 -22.37 -18.54 10.57
C ALA A 52 -22.92 -17.11 10.43
N LEU A 53 -23.25 -16.45 11.54
CA LEU A 53 -23.78 -15.08 11.53
C LEU A 53 -22.73 -14.06 11.07
N SER A 54 -21.48 -14.18 11.54
CA SER A 54 -20.39 -13.27 11.17
C SER A 54 -19.86 -13.47 9.75
N THR A 55 -20.17 -14.57 9.06
CA THR A 55 -19.74 -14.81 7.67
C THR A 55 -20.60 -14.12 6.62
N GLN A 56 -21.71 -13.49 7.00
CA GLN A 56 -22.63 -12.87 6.05
C GLN A 56 -22.01 -11.69 5.29
N ASP A 57 -22.09 -11.74 3.96
CA ASP A 57 -21.46 -10.74 3.08
C ASP A 57 -21.95 -9.31 3.35
N LYS A 58 -23.22 -9.12 3.72
CA LYS A 58 -23.79 -7.79 4.02
C LYS A 58 -23.03 -7.05 5.14
N LEU A 59 -22.59 -7.78 6.18
CA LEU A 59 -21.80 -7.20 7.27
C LEU A 59 -20.44 -6.73 6.75
N TRP A 60 -19.75 -7.60 5.99
CA TRP A 60 -18.45 -7.29 5.43
C TRP A 60 -18.50 -6.19 4.37
N ARG A 61 -19.58 -6.13 3.57
CA ARG A 61 -19.83 -5.06 2.61
C ARG A 61 -19.90 -3.70 3.31
N HIS A 62 -20.67 -3.61 4.39
CA HIS A 62 -20.77 -2.39 5.19
C HIS A 62 -19.44 -2.00 5.85
N ILE A 63 -18.70 -2.98 6.38
CA ILE A 63 -17.36 -2.76 6.93
C ILE A 63 -16.39 -2.27 5.84
N CYS A 64 -16.43 -2.86 4.65
CA CYS A 64 -15.57 -2.44 3.54
C CYS A 64 -15.88 -1.02 3.08
N SER A 65 -17.16 -0.67 2.88
CA SER A 65 -17.52 0.67 2.40
C SER A 65 -17.31 1.77 3.43
N SER A 66 -17.50 1.47 4.73
CA SER A 66 -17.15 2.39 5.81
C SER A 66 -15.63 2.59 5.96
N THR A 67 -14.83 1.57 5.64
CA THR A 67 -13.36 1.66 5.71
C THR A 67 -12.78 2.32 4.45
N TRP A 68 -13.32 1.97 3.28
CA TRP A 68 -12.86 2.36 1.95
C TRP A 68 -14.06 2.79 1.09
N PRO A 69 -14.44 4.08 1.13
CA PRO A 69 -15.59 4.60 0.38
C PRO A 69 -15.55 4.30 -1.12
N SER A 70 -14.37 4.18 -1.73
CA SER A 70 -14.20 3.79 -3.13
C SER A 70 -14.80 2.41 -3.48
N VAL A 71 -15.05 1.56 -2.48
CA VAL A 71 -15.67 0.24 -2.64
C VAL A 71 -17.16 0.32 -2.97
N ASP A 72 -17.83 1.44 -2.63
CA ASP A 72 -19.24 1.65 -2.97
C ASP A 72 -19.47 1.92 -4.47
N ASP A 73 -18.40 2.17 -5.24
CA ASP A 73 -18.50 2.24 -6.70
C ASP A 73 -19.09 0.91 -7.24
N PRO A 74 -20.19 0.95 -8.02
CA PRO A 74 -20.85 -0.25 -8.51
C PRO A 74 -19.91 -1.20 -9.25
N ARG A 75 -18.89 -0.67 -9.96
CA ARG A 75 -17.90 -1.49 -10.67
C ARG A 75 -17.06 -2.28 -9.68
N VAL A 76 -16.55 -1.64 -8.63
CA VAL A 76 -15.74 -2.29 -7.59
C VAL A 76 -16.56 -3.30 -6.81
N SER A 77 -17.78 -2.93 -6.40
CA SER A 77 -18.64 -3.83 -5.65
C SER A 77 -19.03 -5.08 -6.45
N ASN A 78 -19.30 -4.94 -7.75
CA ASN A 78 -19.56 -6.09 -8.63
C ASN A 78 -18.35 -7.00 -8.77
N LEU A 79 -17.14 -6.44 -8.85
CA LEU A 79 -15.88 -7.20 -8.89
C LEU A 79 -15.66 -7.99 -7.59
N ILE A 80 -15.84 -7.34 -6.44
CA ILE A 80 -15.67 -7.97 -5.12
C ILE A 80 -16.68 -9.09 -4.91
N SER A 81 -17.91 -8.94 -5.42
CA SER A 81 -18.93 -9.98 -5.32
C SER A 81 -18.53 -11.29 -6.03
N ALA A 82 -17.58 -11.25 -6.97
CA ALA A 82 -17.04 -12.44 -7.63
C ALA A 82 -15.93 -13.15 -6.84
N PHE A 83 -15.46 -12.57 -5.73
CA PHE A 83 -14.40 -13.17 -4.90
C PHE A 83 -14.91 -14.42 -4.18
N PRO A 84 -14.03 -15.38 -3.83
CA PRO A 84 -14.43 -16.64 -3.21
C PRO A 84 -15.30 -16.50 -1.95
N ALA A 85 -15.10 -15.44 -1.16
CA ALA A 85 -15.92 -15.08 0.00
C ALA A 85 -16.38 -13.61 -0.04
N GLY A 86 -16.60 -13.07 -1.23
CA GLY A 86 -17.11 -11.70 -1.42
C GLY A 86 -16.28 -10.63 -0.69
N HIS A 87 -16.99 -9.73 0.00
CA HIS A 87 -16.40 -8.61 0.74
C HIS A 87 -15.53 -9.06 1.91
N ARG A 88 -15.79 -10.25 2.49
CA ARG A 88 -14.93 -10.79 3.55
C ARG A 88 -13.54 -11.12 3.03
N SER A 89 -13.45 -11.75 1.86
CA SER A 89 -12.17 -12.05 1.21
C SER A 89 -11.44 -10.77 0.86
N PHE A 90 -12.14 -9.81 0.27
CA PHE A 90 -11.58 -8.50 -0.07
C PHE A 90 -11.06 -7.75 1.16
N TYR A 91 -11.83 -7.73 2.26
CA TYR A 91 -11.39 -7.10 3.50
C TYR A 91 -10.10 -7.73 4.03
N ASN A 92 -10.05 -9.05 4.08
CA ASN A 92 -8.86 -9.77 4.55
C ASN A 92 -7.64 -9.50 3.65
N ASP A 93 -7.87 -9.41 2.34
CA ASP A 93 -6.84 -9.12 1.35
C ASP A 93 -6.28 -7.69 1.48
N SER A 94 -7.12 -6.70 1.82
CA SER A 94 -6.81 -5.26 1.80
C SER A 94 -6.49 -4.65 3.18
N PHE A 95 -6.97 -5.24 4.28
CA PHE A 95 -6.81 -4.67 5.64
C PHE A 95 -5.39 -4.85 6.20
N THR A 96 -4.68 -5.88 5.74
CA THR A 96 -3.32 -6.18 6.20
C THR A 96 -2.27 -5.50 5.33
N ILE A 97 -1.14 -5.10 5.93
CA ILE A 97 0.01 -4.64 5.16
C ILE A 97 0.77 -5.87 4.64
N LEU A 98 1.29 -5.74 3.42
CA LEU A 98 2.17 -6.71 2.80
C LEU A 98 3.47 -6.84 3.61
N ASP A 99 3.93 -8.08 3.85
CA ASP A 99 5.17 -8.37 4.57
C ASP A 99 6.29 -8.66 3.57
N HIS A 100 7.09 -7.63 3.32
CA HIS A 100 8.07 -7.53 2.25
C HIS A 100 9.39 -8.30 2.49
N ASN A 101 9.46 -9.16 3.50
CA ASN A 101 10.71 -9.81 3.93
C ASN A 101 10.97 -11.18 3.27
N GLN A 102 10.11 -11.65 2.38
CA GLN A 102 10.35 -12.92 1.70
C GLN A 102 10.85 -12.70 0.28
N GLN A 103 11.99 -13.33 0.00
CA GLN A 103 12.46 -13.56 -1.36
C GLN A 103 11.32 -14.21 -2.14
N LEU A 104 11.08 -13.70 -3.35
CA LEU A 104 10.16 -14.25 -4.35
C LEU A 104 10.26 -15.79 -4.36
N LEU A 105 9.33 -16.46 -3.67
CA LEU A 105 9.23 -17.90 -3.71
C LEU A 105 8.76 -18.29 -5.11
N LYS A 106 9.34 -19.37 -5.64
CA LYS A 106 9.12 -19.88 -7.00
C LYS A 106 7.64 -19.74 -7.42
N ARG A 107 7.45 -18.98 -8.51
CA ARG A 107 6.20 -18.76 -9.23
C ARG A 107 5.35 -20.04 -9.28
N ASN A 108 4.14 -19.98 -8.73
CA ASN A 108 3.18 -21.06 -8.90
C ASN A 108 2.76 -21.09 -10.39
N PRO A 109 2.82 -22.23 -11.10
CA PRO A 109 2.42 -22.33 -12.50
C PRO A 109 0.95 -21.97 -12.77
N GLU A 110 0.11 -21.76 -11.75
CA GLU A 110 -1.23 -21.16 -11.90
C GLU A 110 -1.20 -19.66 -12.27
N SER A 111 -0.02 -19.01 -12.25
CA SER A 111 0.24 -17.64 -12.74
C SER A 111 0.14 -17.48 -14.27
N LEU A 112 -0.37 -18.49 -14.98
CA LEU A 112 -0.44 -18.51 -16.45
C LEU A 112 -1.58 -17.68 -17.03
N VAL A 113 -2.63 -17.37 -16.26
CA VAL A 113 -3.72 -16.52 -16.76
C VAL A 113 -3.23 -15.07 -16.76
N PRO A 114 -3.12 -14.42 -17.93
CA PRO A 114 -2.71 -13.03 -17.98
C PRO A 114 -3.78 -12.18 -17.28
N THR A 115 -3.35 -11.35 -16.33
CA THR A 115 -4.20 -10.27 -15.82
C THR A 115 -4.52 -9.37 -17.00
N SER A 116 -5.81 -9.27 -17.36
CA SER A 116 -6.25 -8.42 -18.48
C SER A 116 -6.42 -6.97 -18.07
N LYS A 117 -6.71 -6.76 -16.79
CA LYS A 117 -6.93 -5.44 -16.19
C LYS A 117 -6.61 -5.41 -14.71
N LEU A 118 -6.25 -4.23 -14.23
CA LEU A 118 -6.16 -3.89 -12.81
C LEU A 118 -7.11 -2.74 -12.51
N VAL A 119 -7.70 -2.76 -11.31
CA VAL A 119 -8.54 -1.67 -10.81
C VAL A 119 -7.92 -1.12 -9.54
N SER A 120 -7.66 0.18 -9.52
CA SER A 120 -7.20 0.92 -8.35
C SER A 120 -8.38 1.60 -7.68
N ALA A 121 -8.65 1.25 -6.42
CA ALA A 121 -9.64 1.89 -5.56
C ALA A 121 -8.89 2.71 -4.49
N VAL A 122 -9.08 4.03 -4.51
CA VAL A 122 -8.23 4.97 -3.79
C VAL A 122 -9.06 5.92 -2.94
N ASP A 123 -8.72 6.02 -1.66
CA ASP A 123 -9.35 6.92 -0.70
C ASP A 123 -8.28 7.69 0.08
N ILE A 124 -8.47 8.99 0.22
CA ILE A 124 -7.60 9.88 1.01
C ILE A 124 -8.45 10.52 2.09
N PHE A 125 -7.95 10.45 3.31
CA PHE A 125 -8.57 11.02 4.50
C PHE A 125 -7.65 12.04 5.13
N TYR A 126 -8.26 13.11 5.64
CA TYR A 126 -7.61 14.10 6.47
C TYR A 126 -8.40 14.26 7.76
N LYS A 127 -7.74 14.04 8.91
CA LYS A 127 -8.41 14.04 10.24
C LYS A 127 -9.66 13.15 10.25
N GLU A 128 -9.54 11.97 9.65
CA GLU A 128 -10.61 10.95 9.55
C GLU A 128 -11.82 11.35 8.69
N LYS A 129 -11.73 12.49 7.99
CA LYS A 129 -12.73 12.91 7.00
C LYS A 129 -12.24 12.59 5.60
N LEU A 130 -13.11 12.00 4.79
CA LEU A 130 -12.83 11.73 3.39
C LEU A 130 -12.68 13.05 2.63
N ILE A 131 -11.59 13.19 1.90
CA ILE A 131 -11.28 14.37 1.06
C ILE A 131 -11.13 14.03 -0.41
N PHE A 132 -10.86 12.76 -0.73
CA PHE A 132 -10.72 12.27 -2.10
C PHE A 132 -11.09 10.78 -2.14
N SER A 133 -11.87 10.38 -3.14
CA SER A 133 -12.21 8.97 -3.41
C SER A 133 -12.38 8.77 -4.90
N ARG A 134 -11.64 7.83 -5.51
CA ARG A 134 -11.72 7.49 -6.93
C ARG A 134 -11.43 6.04 -7.21
N VAL A 135 -11.96 5.59 -8.35
CA VAL A 135 -11.69 4.28 -8.94
C VAL A 135 -11.15 4.46 -10.34
N GLN A 136 -9.98 3.88 -10.62
CA GLN A 136 -9.33 3.90 -11.92
C GLN A 136 -9.12 2.48 -12.43
N GLU A 137 -9.57 2.21 -13.66
CA GLU A 137 -9.31 0.95 -14.36
C GLU A 137 -8.12 1.12 -15.32
N MET A 138 -7.29 0.09 -15.40
CA MET A 138 -6.12 0.05 -16.26
C MET A 138 -6.06 -1.29 -17.00
N GLU A 139 -5.96 -1.22 -18.32
CA GLU A 139 -5.69 -2.38 -19.17
C GLU A 139 -4.21 -2.76 -19.07
N THR A 140 -3.92 -4.06 -18.98
CA THR A 140 -2.55 -4.56 -18.72
C THR A 140 -1.96 -5.39 -19.86
N VAL A 141 -2.68 -5.55 -20.98
CA VAL A 141 -2.25 -6.42 -22.10
C VAL A 141 -1.73 -5.65 -23.32
N SER A 142 -2.05 -4.37 -23.45
CA SER A 142 -1.56 -3.55 -24.57
C SER A 142 -0.03 -3.47 -24.58
N GLY A 143 0.56 -3.50 -25.78
CA GLY A 143 2.00 -3.31 -25.94
C GLY A 143 2.48 -1.97 -25.39
N TRP A 144 1.63 -0.94 -25.44
CA TRP A 144 1.91 0.36 -24.85
C TRP A 144 2.08 0.27 -23.33
N PHE A 145 1.15 -0.40 -22.63
CA PHE A 145 1.29 -0.63 -21.18
C PHE A 145 2.57 -1.40 -20.86
N LEU A 146 2.81 -2.50 -21.56
CA LEU A 146 3.95 -3.39 -21.26
C LEU A 146 5.32 -2.74 -21.47
N CYS A 147 5.42 -1.75 -22.34
CA CYS A 147 6.69 -1.07 -22.67
C CYS A 147 6.83 0.33 -22.06
N SER A 148 5.74 0.97 -21.65
CA SER A 148 5.78 2.33 -21.08
C SER A 148 6.14 2.31 -19.60
N PRO A 149 6.76 3.38 -19.07
CA PRO A 149 6.89 3.59 -17.65
C PRO A 149 5.54 3.42 -16.94
N PHE A 150 5.51 2.58 -15.92
CA PHE A 150 4.31 2.31 -15.14
C PHE A 150 3.93 3.55 -14.34
N ARG A 151 2.71 4.03 -14.56
CA ARG A 151 2.13 5.13 -13.82
C ARG A 151 0.61 5.03 -13.86
N VAL A 152 -0.02 5.26 -12.72
CA VAL A 152 -1.49 5.35 -12.62
C VAL A 152 -1.83 6.74 -12.09
N ASP A 153 -2.36 7.59 -12.95
CA ASP A 153 -2.86 8.92 -12.58
C ASP A 153 -4.37 8.86 -12.33
N LEU A 154 -4.84 9.47 -11.23
CA LEU A 154 -6.27 9.56 -10.92
C LEU A 154 -6.87 10.92 -11.26
N LEU A 155 -6.04 11.90 -11.60
CA LEU A 155 -6.40 13.26 -11.97
C LEU A 155 -5.81 13.58 -13.33
N ASP A 156 -6.59 14.25 -14.18
CA ASP A 156 -6.05 14.82 -15.41
C ASP A 156 -5.09 15.98 -15.07
N PRO A 157 -4.08 16.30 -15.91
CA PRO A 157 -3.08 17.33 -15.61
C PRO A 157 -3.61 18.75 -15.31
N LYS A 158 -4.88 19.03 -15.65
CA LYS A 158 -5.54 20.31 -15.39
C LYS A 158 -6.65 20.21 -14.33
N GLU A 159 -6.93 19.00 -13.88
CA GLU A 159 -7.96 18.73 -12.91
C GLU A 159 -7.41 19.00 -11.51
N THR A 160 -8.19 19.73 -10.71
CA THR A 160 -7.88 19.97 -9.30
C THR A 160 -9.12 19.69 -8.46
N VAL A 161 -8.90 19.13 -7.28
CA VAL A 161 -9.98 18.84 -6.32
C VAL A 161 -9.80 19.73 -5.11
N SER A 162 -10.70 20.69 -4.94
CA SER A 162 -10.72 21.56 -3.75
C SER A 162 -10.95 20.74 -2.50
N THR A 163 -10.25 21.10 -1.42
CA THR A 163 -10.39 20.43 -0.13
C THR A 163 -10.69 21.43 0.97
N PRO A 164 -11.40 21.01 2.04
CA PRO A 164 -11.61 21.86 3.21
C PRO A 164 -10.34 22.07 4.05
N VAL A 165 -9.18 21.61 3.56
CA VAL A 165 -7.91 21.70 4.27
C VAL A 165 -7.32 23.08 4.04
N THR A 166 -7.25 23.88 5.11
CA THR A 166 -6.60 25.19 5.07
C THR A 166 -5.14 25.06 5.44
N LYS A 167 -4.25 25.78 4.75
CA LYS A 167 -2.85 25.89 5.16
C LYS A 167 -2.77 26.79 6.40
N VAL A 168 -2.34 26.23 7.54
CA VAL A 168 -2.23 26.95 8.82
C VAL A 168 -0.79 26.93 9.33
N GLY A 169 -0.22 28.11 9.62
CA GLY A 169 1.02 28.26 10.37
C GLY A 169 2.33 28.23 9.57
N GLU A 170 3.44 28.16 10.30
CA GLU A 170 4.81 28.09 9.76
C GLU A 170 5.02 26.82 8.90
N ASN A 171 5.89 26.92 7.89
CA ASN A 171 6.03 25.87 6.88
C ASN A 171 6.40 24.50 7.44
N GLU A 172 7.30 24.39 8.44
CA GLU A 172 7.69 23.09 9.00
C GLU A 172 6.60 22.45 9.85
N ALA A 173 5.94 23.24 10.71
CA ALA A 173 4.81 22.78 11.52
C ALA A 173 3.66 22.26 10.64
N TRP A 174 3.43 22.92 9.50
CA TRP A 174 2.45 22.49 8.52
C TRP A 174 2.79 21.14 7.87
N LEU A 175 4.04 20.91 7.46
CA LEU A 175 4.45 19.63 6.85
C LEU A 175 4.26 18.47 7.83
N LYS A 176 4.66 18.67 9.09
CA LYS A 176 4.45 17.69 10.15
C LYS A 176 2.96 17.44 10.41
N HIS A 177 2.14 18.48 10.36
CA HIS A 177 0.71 18.33 10.52
C HIS A 177 0.07 17.52 9.38
N MET A 178 0.52 17.68 8.14
CA MET A 178 0.09 16.81 7.03
C MET A 178 0.52 15.36 7.27
N GLU A 179 1.76 15.15 7.72
CA GLU A 179 2.29 13.83 8.05
C GLU A 179 1.45 13.09 9.10
N ASP A 180 1.02 13.81 10.15
CA ASP A 180 0.29 13.23 11.28
C ASP A 180 -1.20 12.97 10.99
N ASN A 181 -1.82 13.77 10.10
CA ASN A 181 -3.27 13.81 9.92
C ASN A 181 -3.77 13.20 8.60
N LEU A 182 -2.89 12.93 7.64
CA LEU A 182 -3.26 12.26 6.39
C LEU A 182 -3.26 10.74 6.56
N LYS A 183 -4.27 10.11 5.98
CA LYS A 183 -4.31 8.66 5.76
C LYS A 183 -4.69 8.40 4.31
N LEU A 184 -4.11 7.36 3.71
CA LEU A 184 -4.39 6.97 2.33
C LEU A 184 -4.53 5.45 2.24
N SER A 185 -5.51 4.99 1.48
CA SER A 185 -5.60 3.60 1.04
C SER A 185 -5.55 3.57 -0.48
N TRP A 186 -4.60 2.81 -1.02
CA TRP A 186 -4.53 2.49 -2.44
C TRP A 186 -4.66 0.97 -2.59
N ILE A 187 -5.85 0.51 -2.96
CA ILE A 187 -6.14 -0.91 -3.10
C ILE A 187 -6.10 -1.26 -4.58
N VAL A 188 -5.19 -2.14 -4.94
CA VAL A 188 -5.13 -2.74 -6.27
C VAL A 188 -5.97 -4.01 -6.26
N ILE A 189 -6.86 -4.14 -7.24
CA ILE A 189 -7.76 -5.27 -7.43
C ILE A 189 -7.43 -5.92 -8.76
N ASP A 190 -7.24 -7.24 -8.75
CA ASP A 190 -7.17 -8.06 -9.95
C ASP A 190 -8.47 -8.86 -10.10
N PRO A 191 -9.37 -8.46 -11.04
CA PRO A 191 -10.61 -9.16 -11.35
C PRO A 191 -10.43 -10.61 -11.80
N THR A 192 -9.31 -10.88 -12.51
CA THR A 192 -9.02 -12.18 -13.11
C THR A 192 -8.67 -13.18 -12.01
N ARG A 193 -7.81 -12.74 -11.09
CA ARG A 193 -7.35 -13.55 -9.94
C ARG A 193 -8.33 -13.49 -8.76
N ARG A 194 -9.25 -12.53 -8.77
CA ARG A 194 -10.20 -12.25 -7.67
C ARG A 194 -9.48 -12.01 -6.35
N ARG A 195 -8.40 -11.23 -6.43
CA ARG A 195 -7.53 -10.86 -5.31
C ARG A 195 -7.43 -9.35 -5.22
N ALA A 196 -7.15 -8.86 -4.01
CA ALA A 196 -6.82 -7.47 -3.77
C ALA A 196 -5.60 -7.34 -2.85
N ALA A 197 -4.98 -6.16 -2.87
CA ALA A 197 -3.96 -5.79 -1.91
C ALA A 197 -3.93 -4.27 -1.75
N ASN A 198 -3.81 -3.82 -0.50
CA ASN A 198 -3.48 -2.43 -0.22
C ASN A 198 -1.97 -2.24 -0.30
N ILE A 199 -1.52 -1.48 -1.30
CA ILE A 199 -0.10 -1.22 -1.54
C ILE A 199 0.41 0.01 -0.77
N SER A 200 -0.50 0.78 -0.18
CA SER A 200 -0.16 1.95 0.63
C SER A 200 0.15 1.57 2.07
N THR A 201 1.01 2.35 2.72
CA THR A 201 1.35 2.21 4.15
C THR A 201 0.26 2.71 5.10
N GLY A 202 -0.84 3.28 4.61
CA GLY A 202 -1.86 3.93 5.42
C GLY A 202 -1.46 5.33 5.89
N LYS A 203 -0.18 5.56 6.19
CA LYS A 203 0.39 6.84 6.62
C LYS A 203 1.48 7.34 5.66
N PRO A 204 1.72 8.67 5.59
CA PRO A 204 2.83 9.23 4.83
C PRO A 204 4.17 8.65 5.28
N VAL A 205 5.04 8.36 4.31
CA VAL A 205 6.44 7.98 4.56
C VAL A 205 7.39 9.15 4.33
N PHE A 206 6.97 10.13 3.54
CA PHE A 206 7.76 11.31 3.22
C PHE A 206 6.85 12.48 2.86
N VAL A 207 7.20 13.67 3.33
CA VAL A 207 6.49 14.92 3.03
C VAL A 207 7.52 15.96 2.65
N GLN A 208 7.37 16.57 1.48
CA GLN A 208 8.29 17.58 0.99
C GLN A 208 7.54 18.73 0.34
N ARG A 209 8.05 19.94 0.53
CA ARG A 209 7.63 21.10 -0.24
C ARG A 209 8.55 21.29 -1.43
N HIS A 210 7.97 21.41 -2.61
CA HIS A 210 8.71 21.77 -3.81
C HIS A 210 9.19 23.22 -3.69
N TRP A 211 10.49 23.45 -3.84
CA TRP A 211 11.12 24.75 -3.57
C TRP A 211 10.66 25.85 -4.54
N LEU A 212 10.42 25.51 -5.82
CA LEU A 212 10.01 26.47 -6.85
C LEU A 212 8.50 26.77 -6.83
N THR A 213 7.66 25.73 -7.01
CA THR A 213 6.20 25.87 -7.08
C THR A 213 5.56 26.11 -5.71
N GLY A 214 6.24 25.74 -4.62
CA GLY A 214 5.70 25.82 -3.28
C GLY A 214 4.65 24.76 -2.96
N GLU A 215 4.34 23.86 -3.90
CA GLU A 215 3.43 22.73 -3.73
C GLU A 215 3.97 21.73 -2.71
N VAL A 216 3.07 21.02 -2.04
CA VAL A 216 3.43 20.00 -1.07
C VAL A 216 3.19 18.63 -1.68
N GLN A 217 4.26 17.84 -1.79
CA GLN A 217 4.20 16.45 -2.20
C GLN A 217 4.24 15.56 -0.96
N VAL A 218 3.26 14.66 -0.88
CA VAL A 218 3.14 13.67 0.17
C VAL A 218 3.30 12.31 -0.48
N ARG A 219 4.31 11.54 -0.05
CA ARG A 219 4.54 10.18 -0.52
C ARG A 219 4.02 9.19 0.51
N PHE A 220 3.27 8.23 0.02
CA PHE A 220 2.90 6.99 0.68
C PHE A 220 3.51 5.86 -0.15
N GLY A 221 3.64 4.66 0.39
CA GLY A 221 4.08 3.55 -0.44
C GLY A 221 4.84 2.49 0.32
N SER A 222 4.94 1.34 -0.31
CA SER A 222 5.60 0.17 0.24
C SER A 222 6.84 -0.19 -0.57
N ILE A 223 7.89 -0.57 0.14
CA ILE A 223 9.11 -1.08 -0.46
C ILE A 223 8.94 -2.59 -0.63
N MET A 224 8.97 -3.06 -1.87
CA MET A 224 8.85 -4.48 -2.22
C MET A 224 10.19 -5.04 -2.71
N VAL A 225 10.35 -6.36 -2.64
CA VAL A 225 11.47 -7.05 -3.26
C VAL A 225 11.21 -7.11 -4.76
N GLY A 226 12.16 -6.63 -5.57
CA GLY A 226 12.07 -6.75 -7.02
C GLY A 226 12.68 -8.05 -7.53
N GLU A 227 12.67 -8.24 -8.85
CA GLU A 227 13.25 -9.45 -9.49
C GLU A 227 14.78 -9.44 -9.53
N GLY A 228 15.41 -8.32 -9.17
CA GLY A 228 16.85 -8.12 -9.24
C GLY A 228 17.64 -8.98 -8.26
N ARG A 229 18.88 -9.30 -8.64
CA ARG A 229 19.84 -9.91 -7.71
C ARG A 229 20.21 -8.92 -6.60
N ARG A 230 20.64 -9.45 -5.45
CA ARG A 230 21.20 -8.63 -4.37
C ARG A 230 22.31 -7.70 -4.92
N GLY A 231 22.19 -6.42 -4.65
CA GLY A 231 23.09 -5.37 -5.14
C GLY A 231 22.77 -4.82 -6.53
N SER A 232 21.68 -5.26 -7.20
CA SER A 232 21.22 -4.67 -8.46
C SER A 232 20.25 -3.50 -8.23
N GLU A 233 19.98 -2.69 -9.26
CA GLU A 233 18.98 -1.62 -9.20
C GLU A 233 17.56 -2.11 -8.89
N THR A 234 17.23 -3.33 -9.29
CA THR A 234 15.90 -3.93 -9.15
C THR A 234 15.82 -4.89 -7.96
N GLU A 235 16.79 -4.85 -7.03
CA GLU A 235 16.74 -5.64 -5.79
C GLU A 235 15.51 -5.26 -4.94
N PHE A 236 15.25 -3.97 -4.82
CA PHE A 236 14.06 -3.43 -4.18
C PHE A 236 13.39 -2.44 -5.12
N VAL A 237 12.09 -2.33 -4.96
CA VAL A 237 11.27 -1.36 -5.68
C VAL A 237 10.41 -0.58 -4.72
N ASP A 238 10.21 0.69 -5.01
CA ASP A 238 9.28 1.55 -4.29
C ASP A 238 7.96 1.63 -5.06
N CYS A 239 6.91 1.04 -4.51
CA CYS A 239 5.53 1.24 -4.97
C CYS A 239 5.00 2.53 -4.35
N GLY A 240 5.47 3.65 -4.89
CA GLY A 240 5.22 4.99 -4.38
C GLY A 240 3.89 5.55 -4.88
N VAL A 241 3.03 5.97 -3.94
CA VAL A 241 1.86 6.81 -4.19
C VAL A 241 2.22 8.25 -3.84
N VAL A 242 2.07 9.16 -4.79
CA VAL A 242 2.36 10.57 -4.64
C VAL A 242 1.05 11.36 -4.70
N VAL A 243 0.84 12.20 -3.69
CA VAL A 243 -0.26 13.17 -3.64
C VAL A 243 0.34 14.57 -3.63
N THR A 244 0.04 15.36 -4.65
CA THR A 244 0.49 16.75 -4.76
C THR A 244 -0.63 17.70 -4.38
N TRP A 245 -0.29 18.64 -3.51
CA TRP A 245 -1.18 19.66 -2.98
C TRP A 245 -0.73 21.04 -3.45
N GLY A 246 -1.61 21.70 -4.20
CA GLY A 246 -1.49 23.09 -4.58
C GLY A 246 -2.31 24.00 -3.66
N GLY A 247 -1.96 25.28 -3.63
CA GLY A 247 -2.71 26.29 -2.90
C GLY A 247 -1.86 27.47 -2.47
N LYS A 248 -2.51 28.62 -2.29
CA LYS A 248 -1.85 29.84 -1.80
C LYS A 248 -1.81 29.85 -0.27
N GLU A 249 -0.84 30.55 0.29
CA GLU A 249 -0.71 30.71 1.73
C GLU A 249 -1.95 31.39 2.33
N GLY A 250 -2.49 30.84 3.42
CA GLY A 250 -3.74 31.29 4.04
C GLY A 250 -5.02 30.90 3.29
N GLY A 251 -4.93 30.17 2.17
CA GLY A 251 -6.07 29.71 1.38
C GLY A 251 -6.41 28.22 1.58
N GLU A 252 -7.49 27.80 0.91
CA GLU A 252 -7.84 26.40 0.75
C GLU A 252 -6.83 25.67 -0.14
N LEU A 253 -6.44 24.48 0.28
CA LEU A 253 -5.62 23.59 -0.52
C LEU A 253 -6.49 22.80 -1.50
N HIS A 254 -5.90 22.50 -2.64
CA HIS A 254 -6.47 21.57 -3.60
C HIS A 254 -5.48 20.45 -3.88
N VAL A 255 -6.01 19.28 -4.19
CA VAL A 255 -5.22 18.16 -4.71
C VAL A 255 -5.08 18.37 -6.21
N SER A 256 -3.84 18.48 -6.70
CA SER A 256 -3.51 18.65 -8.12
C SER A 256 -2.98 17.38 -8.78
N GLU A 257 -2.50 16.43 -7.98
CA GLU A 257 -2.03 15.13 -8.49
C GLU A 257 -2.31 14.04 -7.46
N VAL A 258 -2.78 12.90 -7.93
CA VAL A 258 -2.80 11.65 -7.18
C VAL A 258 -2.33 10.57 -8.12
N SER A 259 -1.10 10.08 -7.93
CA SER A 259 -0.47 9.14 -8.83
C SER A 259 0.21 7.99 -8.09
N MET A 260 0.32 6.84 -8.76
CA MET A 260 1.13 5.72 -8.31
C MET A 260 2.21 5.44 -9.35
N VAL A 261 3.43 5.20 -8.88
CA VAL A 261 4.58 4.77 -9.69
C VAL A 261 5.24 3.56 -9.03
N VAL A 262 5.99 2.79 -9.83
CA VAL A 262 6.86 1.72 -9.33
C VAL A 262 8.28 2.06 -9.76
N GLU A 263 9.12 2.42 -8.80
CA GLU A 263 10.48 2.90 -9.04
C GLU A 263 11.52 1.88 -8.58
N ASP A 264 12.61 1.75 -9.33
CA ASP A 264 13.78 0.99 -8.91
C ASP A 264 14.65 1.78 -7.89
N MET A 265 15.71 1.15 -7.38
CA MET A 265 16.66 1.78 -6.46
C MET A 265 17.36 3.02 -7.04
N GLU A 266 17.30 3.24 -8.36
CA GLU A 266 17.87 4.42 -9.04
C GLU A 266 16.83 5.53 -9.19
N GLY A 267 15.56 5.26 -8.90
CA GLY A 267 14.44 6.18 -9.11
C GLY A 267 13.94 6.18 -10.55
N ARG A 268 14.26 5.15 -11.33
CA ARG A 268 13.70 4.96 -12.67
C ARG A 268 12.38 4.21 -12.54
N ASN A 269 11.36 4.70 -13.23
CA ASN A 269 10.09 3.98 -13.32
C ASN A 269 10.32 2.66 -14.07
N LEU A 270 9.87 1.57 -13.46
CA LEU A 270 9.75 0.29 -14.15
C LEU A 270 8.69 0.39 -15.24
N ASN A 271 8.81 -0.44 -16.28
CA ASN A 271 7.76 -0.52 -17.30
C ASN A 271 6.53 -1.27 -16.77
N GLY A 272 5.42 -1.26 -17.51
CA GLY A 272 4.20 -1.95 -17.09
C GLY A 272 4.34 -3.46 -16.95
N ARG A 273 5.18 -4.12 -17.75
CA ARG A 273 5.43 -5.57 -17.64
C ARG A 273 6.08 -5.90 -16.30
N ASP A 274 7.20 -5.26 -15.98
CA ASP A 274 8.00 -5.56 -14.79
C ASP A 274 7.23 -5.16 -13.52
N SER A 275 6.52 -4.03 -13.58
CA SER A 275 5.64 -3.59 -12.49
C SER A 275 4.48 -4.56 -12.25
N LEU A 276 3.87 -5.09 -13.31
CA LEU A 276 2.74 -6.02 -13.19
C LEU A 276 3.17 -7.32 -12.50
N VAL A 277 4.37 -7.83 -12.78
CA VAL A 277 4.88 -9.04 -12.10
C VAL A 277 4.98 -8.81 -10.60
N ILE A 278 5.56 -7.69 -10.19
CA ILE A 278 5.72 -7.33 -8.77
C ILE A 278 4.36 -7.18 -8.08
N LEU A 279 3.41 -6.50 -8.74
CA LEU A 279 2.06 -6.32 -8.19
C LEU A 279 1.29 -7.64 -8.10
N GLN A 280 1.41 -8.53 -9.10
CA GLN A 280 0.80 -9.86 -9.05
C GLN A 280 1.37 -10.70 -7.90
N ASP A 281 2.69 -10.68 -7.72
CA ASP A 281 3.33 -11.42 -6.64
C ASP A 281 2.91 -10.88 -5.27
N ALA A 282 2.77 -9.56 -5.14
CA ALA A 282 2.20 -8.93 -3.95
C ALA A 282 0.75 -9.38 -3.68
N LEU A 283 -0.09 -9.48 -4.71
CA LEU A 283 -1.48 -9.95 -4.61
C LEU A 283 -1.56 -11.42 -4.19
N ASP A 284 -0.76 -12.29 -4.81
CA ASP A 284 -0.86 -13.74 -4.65
C ASP A 284 -0.09 -14.26 -3.43
N ALA A 285 1.19 -13.90 -3.33
CA ALA A 285 2.16 -14.49 -2.41
C ALA A 285 2.55 -13.55 -1.25
N GLY A 286 2.03 -12.32 -1.24
CA GLY A 286 2.26 -11.37 -0.16
C GLY A 286 1.84 -11.96 1.19
N LYS A 287 2.81 -12.23 2.06
CA LYS A 287 2.53 -12.58 3.45
C LYS A 287 1.85 -11.38 4.09
N ARG A 288 0.66 -11.59 4.66
CA ARG A 288 -0.17 -10.52 5.21
C ARG A 288 0.04 -10.43 6.71
N ARG A 289 0.31 -9.24 7.23
CA ARG A 289 0.38 -9.05 8.68
C ARG A 289 -0.25 -7.75 9.13
N LYS A 290 -0.71 -7.76 10.39
CA LYS A 290 -1.14 -6.55 11.07
C LYS A 290 0.07 -5.63 11.26
N VAL A 291 -0.17 -4.34 11.07
CA VAL A 291 0.81 -3.28 11.35
C VAL A 291 1.21 -3.36 12.81
N ARG A 292 2.51 -3.42 13.10
CA ARG A 292 3.00 -3.47 14.49
C ARG A 292 3.04 -2.07 15.11
N SER A 293 3.39 -1.08 14.29
CA SER A 293 3.52 0.32 14.69
C SER A 293 3.15 1.22 13.53
N GLY A 294 2.49 2.35 13.80
CA GLY A 294 2.19 3.36 12.79
C GLY A 294 3.42 3.98 12.12
N LYS A 295 4.63 3.74 12.64
CA LYS A 295 5.91 4.20 12.07
C LYS A 295 6.61 3.18 11.18
N GLU A 296 6.14 1.94 11.16
CA GLU A 296 6.81 0.83 10.49
C GLU A 296 7.03 1.08 8.98
N GLY A 297 6.06 1.70 8.31
CA GLY A 297 6.20 2.08 6.90
C GLY A 297 7.29 3.15 6.68
N LYS A 298 7.37 4.13 7.58
CA LYS A 298 8.36 5.21 7.53
C LYS A 298 9.76 4.69 7.80
N GLU A 299 9.94 3.85 8.82
CA GLU A 299 11.22 3.20 9.15
C GLU A 299 11.75 2.40 7.95
N ARG A 300 10.89 1.62 7.27
CA ARG A 300 11.27 0.87 6.06
C ARG A 300 11.67 1.77 4.90
N TYR A 301 10.95 2.87 4.71
CA TYR A 301 11.28 3.84 3.67
C TYR A 301 12.62 4.54 3.95
N GLU A 302 12.89 4.91 5.21
CA GLU A 302 14.18 5.48 5.62
C GLU A 302 15.34 4.51 5.36
N GLU A 303 15.17 3.23 5.70
CA GLU A 303 16.14 2.15 5.42
C GLU A 303 16.40 1.98 3.91
N TYR A 304 15.35 2.06 3.09
CA TYR A 304 15.46 2.04 1.63
C TYR A 304 16.24 3.26 1.09
N VAL A 305 15.95 4.45 1.60
CA VAL A 305 16.65 5.70 1.23
C VAL A 305 18.13 5.64 1.62
N GLU A 306 18.46 5.08 2.79
CA GLU A 306 19.83 4.88 3.22
C GLU A 306 20.59 3.95 2.26
N ARG A 307 20.02 2.79 1.93
CA ARG A 307 20.61 1.86 0.94
C ARG A 307 20.82 2.52 -0.42
N LYS A 308 19.85 3.32 -0.88
CA LYS A 308 19.97 4.09 -2.13
C LYS A 308 21.15 5.07 -2.08
N ARG A 309 21.35 5.75 -0.94
CA ARG A 309 22.51 6.66 -0.73
C ARG A 309 23.84 5.91 -0.72
N GLU A 310 23.94 4.78 -0.03
CA GLU A 310 25.15 3.96 0.02
C GLU A 310 25.56 3.48 -1.38
N ARG A 311 24.60 2.97 -2.16
CA ARG A 311 24.80 2.53 -3.56
C ARG A 311 25.29 3.69 -4.43
N ASN A 312 24.61 4.83 -4.37
CA ASN A 312 24.97 6.00 -5.16
C ASN A 312 26.36 6.52 -4.80
N GLY A 313 26.71 6.53 -3.50
CA GLY A 313 28.05 6.86 -3.04
C GLY A 313 29.12 5.90 -3.57
N GLY A 314 28.85 4.58 -3.56
CA GLY A 314 29.73 3.57 -4.13
C GLY A 314 29.95 3.73 -5.64
N LYS A 315 28.88 3.99 -6.40
CA LYS A 315 28.95 4.26 -7.85
C LYS A 315 29.75 5.52 -8.15
N GLN A 316 29.48 6.61 -7.45
CA GLN A 316 30.19 7.88 -7.66
C GLN A 316 31.69 7.72 -7.38
N ARG A 317 32.08 6.93 -6.36
CA ARG A 317 33.49 6.60 -6.11
C ARG A 317 34.12 5.82 -7.26
N ARG A 318 33.39 4.85 -7.84
CA ARG A 318 33.85 4.06 -8.98
C ARG A 318 34.00 4.91 -10.24
N GLU A 319 33.04 5.78 -10.53
CA GLU A 319 33.10 6.71 -11.66
C GLU A 319 34.28 7.67 -11.53
N ARG A 320 34.47 8.28 -10.35
CA ARG A 320 35.66 9.12 -10.09
C ARG A 320 36.98 8.37 -10.26
N ALA A 321 37.03 7.09 -9.89
CA ALA A 321 38.23 6.27 -10.09
C ALA A 321 38.49 5.99 -11.59
N LEU A 322 37.44 5.73 -12.38
CA LEU A 322 37.55 5.55 -13.83
C LEU A 322 37.95 6.85 -14.53
N ASP A 323 37.38 7.99 -14.14
CA ASP A 323 37.74 9.31 -14.68
C ASP A 323 39.22 9.62 -14.39
N MET A 324 39.68 9.36 -13.16
CA MET A 324 41.08 9.54 -12.78
C MET A 324 42.02 8.64 -13.60
N ALA A 325 41.64 7.37 -13.82
CA ALA A 325 42.41 6.46 -14.66
C ALA A 325 42.45 6.91 -16.13
N CYS A 326 41.33 7.42 -16.66
CA CYS A 326 41.24 7.96 -18.01
C CYS A 326 42.13 9.20 -18.17
N ILE A 327 42.08 10.15 -17.23
CA ILE A 327 42.93 11.35 -17.20
C ILE A 327 44.41 10.95 -17.13
N ALA A 328 44.78 10.02 -16.24
CA ALA A 328 46.15 9.55 -16.10
C ALA A 328 46.66 8.88 -17.39
N THR A 329 45.82 8.09 -18.05
CA THR A 329 46.13 7.46 -19.34
C THR A 329 46.34 8.52 -20.42
N GLY A 330 45.45 9.51 -20.52
CA GLY A 330 45.57 10.62 -21.48
C GLY A 330 46.85 11.44 -21.28
N VAL A 331 47.19 11.78 -20.03
CA VAL A 331 48.45 12.47 -19.69
C VAL A 331 49.66 11.62 -20.08
N THR A 332 49.63 10.32 -19.82
CA THR A 332 50.74 9.41 -20.16
C THR A 332 50.95 9.32 -21.67
N VAL A 333 49.88 9.21 -22.46
CA VAL A 333 49.94 9.21 -23.93
C VAL A 333 50.44 10.54 -24.48
N PHE A 334 50.01 11.65 -23.89
CA PHE A 334 50.48 12.98 -24.31
C PHE A 334 51.98 13.15 -24.03
N LEU A 335 52.44 12.78 -22.83
CA LEU A 335 53.86 12.87 -22.48
C LEU A 335 54.73 11.96 -23.35
N SER A 336 54.28 10.73 -23.64
CA SER A 336 55.03 9.81 -24.52
C SER A 336 55.10 10.29 -25.96
N PHE A 337 54.04 10.94 -26.47
CA PHE A 337 54.06 11.58 -27.78
C PHE A 337 55.05 12.75 -27.84
N TRP A 338 55.08 13.60 -26.82
CA TRP A 338 56.03 14.71 -26.73
C TRP A 338 57.48 14.26 -26.61
N THR A 339 57.76 13.23 -25.80
CA THR A 339 59.12 12.67 -25.73
C THR A 339 59.53 12.07 -27.07
N PHE A 340 58.64 11.37 -27.78
CA PHE A 340 58.93 10.87 -29.11
C PHE A 340 59.28 11.97 -30.13
N ILE A 341 58.60 13.13 -30.07
CA ILE A 341 58.92 14.28 -30.93
C ILE A 341 60.25 14.92 -30.54
N LEU A 342 60.51 15.10 -29.25
CA LEU A 342 61.70 15.80 -28.76
C LEU A 342 63.00 14.97 -28.89
N PHE A 343 62.89 13.63 -28.87
CA PHE A 343 64.02 12.72 -29.00
C PHE A 343 64.18 12.11 -30.41
N ARG A 344 63.53 12.69 -31.42
CA ARG A 344 63.67 12.34 -32.84
C ARG A 344 64.41 13.44 -33.61
#